data_AF-A0A2E0QWP3-F1
#
_entry.id   AF-A0A2E0QWP3-F1
#
_cell.length_a   1.000
_cell.length_b   1.000
_cell.length_c   1.000
_cell.angle_alpha   90.00
_cell.angle_beta   90.00
_cell.angle_gamma   90.00
#
_symmetry.space_group_name_H-M   'P 1'
#
loop_
_entity.id
_entity.type
_entity.pdbx_description
1 polymer ?
#
loop_
_entity_poly.entity_id
_entity_poly.type
_entity_poly.pdbx_seq_one_letter_code
_entity_poly.pdbx_strand_id
1 'polypeptide(L)'
;MGKRRVAYLCNFQHLNPIYKILLSMPISNGCQTMQRFCNLGWTDVSIGYVSTVILLTHWKGRFGNRMFTYLYGVNYARRHSTQFFLPSKWEGTTLFADCGIQVFPDESLCSQLIESGRNRTDPEVRHEAVRSYFESRGNPVSYHDPDKDEENQSENVYFEKLCVQSERIFQRYSMREVRSIFEWSPAVKESSLYQEMEARKGTYSVAHLRRGDIANVSLNERRDTAYSVLSRQSYERAFSDFGVSPDEVIWVTDDRTGNWGIPRNPVRHAGWSYPEGSTQIEGCFFDWLEDFLLIYFAKSVFRANSSFSWWAACLNPDARIYSPVLTERKNYLGPGDELDVEFVEGNHPHWLNLKRGRPTDNIYIPA
;
A
#
# COMPACT_ATOMS: atom_id res chain seq x y z
N MET A 1 52.68 12.35 -23.91
CA MET A 1 51.31 12.86 -24.20
C MET A 1 50.56 12.96 -22.88
N GLY A 2 50.37 14.17 -22.37
CA GLY A 2 49.85 14.43 -21.02
C GLY A 2 48.32 14.38 -20.93
N LYS A 3 47.80 13.76 -19.88
CA LYS A 3 46.36 13.73 -19.54
C LYS A 3 45.97 15.05 -18.86
N ARG A 4 45.12 15.86 -19.51
CA ARG A 4 44.46 17.02 -18.89
C ARG A 4 43.33 16.52 -17.97
N ARG A 5 43.34 16.93 -16.71
CA ARG A 5 42.17 16.88 -15.83
C ARG A 5 41.36 18.15 -16.06
N VAL A 6 40.07 17.99 -16.40
CA VAL A 6 39.11 19.09 -16.44
C VAL A 6 38.49 19.19 -15.05
N ALA A 7 38.69 20.32 -14.37
CA ALA A 7 38.00 20.64 -13.13
C ALA A 7 36.73 21.43 -13.48
N TYR A 8 35.56 20.96 -13.02
CA TYR A 8 34.33 21.71 -13.08
C TYR A 8 34.30 22.72 -11.92
N LEU A 9 34.26 24.00 -12.25
CA LEU A 9 33.99 25.08 -11.29
C LEU A 9 32.46 25.28 -11.24
N CYS A 10 31.82 24.87 -10.14
CA CYS A 10 30.43 25.23 -9.86
C CYS A 10 30.38 26.68 -9.34
N ASN A 11 29.49 27.49 -9.92
CA ASN A 11 29.30 28.90 -9.54
C ASN A 11 28.34 29.00 -8.34
N PHE A 12 28.86 29.32 -7.15
CA PHE A 12 28.11 29.35 -5.88
C PHE A 12 27.54 30.74 -5.51
N GLN A 13 27.09 31.51 -6.50
CA GLN A 13 26.66 32.90 -6.25
C GLN A 13 25.38 33.04 -5.42
N HIS A 14 24.54 31.99 -5.32
CA HIS A 14 23.23 32.07 -4.65
C HIS A 14 23.12 31.31 -3.31
N LEU A 15 24.22 30.81 -2.73
CA LEU A 15 24.15 30.20 -1.40
C LEU A 15 23.95 31.26 -0.32
N ASN A 16 23.03 30.95 0.62
CA ASN A 16 22.79 31.71 1.83
C ASN A 16 24.14 31.96 2.58
N PRO A 17 24.41 33.19 3.08
CA PRO A 17 25.69 33.57 3.67
C PRO A 17 26.24 32.60 4.74
N ILE A 18 25.37 31.90 5.46
CA ILE A 18 25.75 30.92 6.49
C ILE A 18 26.46 29.70 5.88
N TYR A 19 26.01 29.24 4.70
CA TYR A 19 26.64 28.10 4.02
C TYR A 19 27.98 28.46 3.38
N LYS A 20 28.18 29.72 2.99
CA LYS A 20 29.49 30.22 2.52
C LYS A 20 30.54 30.18 3.64
N ILE A 21 30.13 30.43 4.88
CA ILE A 21 31.02 30.34 6.05
C ILE A 21 31.41 28.87 6.31
N LEU A 22 30.45 27.95 6.31
CA LEU A 22 30.69 26.52 6.57
C LEU A 22 31.60 25.88 5.50
N LEU A 23 31.46 26.25 4.23
CA LEU A 23 32.27 25.72 3.13
C LEU A 23 33.67 26.34 3.03
N SER A 24 33.95 27.41 3.77
CA SER A 24 35.25 28.10 3.79
C SER A 24 36.16 27.70 4.95
N MET A 25 35.70 26.83 5.84
CA MET A 25 36.47 26.40 7.01
C MET A 25 37.38 25.20 6.71
N PRO A 26 38.61 25.15 7.25
CA PRO A 26 39.49 24.00 7.10
C PRO A 26 38.87 22.74 7.72
N ILE A 27 38.98 21.61 7.00
CA ILE A 27 38.39 20.30 7.36
C ILE A 27 38.81 19.82 8.77
N SER A 28 39.94 20.31 9.30
CA SER A 28 40.47 19.92 10.60
C SER A 28 39.67 20.41 11.82
N ASN A 29 38.68 21.31 11.66
CA ASN A 29 37.89 21.85 12.77
C ASN A 29 36.37 21.55 12.71
N GLY A 30 35.90 20.77 11.72
CA GLY A 30 34.46 20.56 11.49
C GLY A 30 33.73 19.82 12.61
N CYS A 31 34.42 18.97 13.37
CA CYS A 31 33.79 18.10 14.37
C CYS A 31 33.42 18.85 15.68
N GLN A 32 34.23 19.81 16.12
CA GLN A 32 33.96 20.57 17.36
C GLN A 32 32.94 21.70 17.18
N THR A 33 32.82 22.26 15.96
CA THR A 33 31.83 23.33 15.68
C THR A 33 30.42 22.77 15.53
N MET A 34 30.23 21.57 14.95
CA MET A 34 28.90 20.92 14.94
C MET A 34 28.37 20.63 16.36
N GLN A 35 29.26 20.26 17.29
CA GLN A 35 28.88 19.99 18.67
C GLN A 35 28.45 21.25 19.44
N ARG A 36 28.92 22.44 19.05
CA ARG A 36 28.44 23.72 19.62
C ARG A 36 27.08 24.15 19.08
N PHE A 37 26.71 23.77 17.85
CA PHE A 37 25.38 24.08 17.31
C PHE A 37 24.28 23.25 17.98
N CYS A 38 24.54 21.99 18.35
CA CYS A 38 23.58 21.16 19.09
C CYS A 38 23.31 21.66 20.53
N ASN A 39 24.24 22.41 21.13
CA ASN A 39 24.12 22.88 22.53
C ASN A 39 23.52 24.29 22.67
N LEU A 40 23.21 24.98 21.57
CA LEU A 40 22.72 26.37 21.59
C LEU A 40 21.19 26.51 21.52
N GLY A 41 20.42 25.43 21.70
CA GLY A 41 18.96 25.54 21.86
C GLY A 41 18.23 26.11 20.62
N TRP A 42 18.77 25.89 19.42
CA TRP A 42 18.07 26.17 18.17
C TRP A 42 17.00 25.10 17.93
N THR A 43 15.89 25.17 18.66
CA THR A 43 14.67 24.38 18.38
C THR A 43 13.86 24.96 17.23
N ASP A 44 14.26 26.11 16.70
CA ASP A 44 13.69 26.72 15.50
C ASP A 44 14.68 26.56 14.34
N VAL A 45 14.97 25.30 14.00
CA VAL A 45 15.31 25.01 12.61
C VAL A 45 14.02 25.26 11.86
N SER A 46 13.84 26.50 11.38
CA SER A 46 12.86 26.80 10.35
C SER A 46 13.04 25.71 9.31
N ILE A 47 12.12 24.74 9.29
CA ILE A 47 12.11 23.66 8.31
C ILE A 47 12.16 24.39 6.99
N GLY A 48 13.34 24.38 6.35
CA GLY A 48 13.53 25.08 5.09
C GLY A 48 12.38 24.65 4.21
N TYR A 49 11.60 25.62 3.74
CA TYR A 49 10.38 25.40 2.97
C TYR A 49 10.55 24.16 2.11
N VAL A 50 9.83 23.08 2.46
CA VAL A 50 9.83 21.87 1.65
C VAL A 50 9.20 22.32 0.34
N SER A 51 10.04 22.58 -0.67
CA SER A 51 9.62 23.29 -1.88
C SER A 51 8.63 22.47 -2.72
N THR A 52 8.63 21.15 -2.51
CA THR A 52 7.84 20.18 -3.26
C THR A 52 7.23 19.14 -2.33
N VAL A 53 5.93 18.90 -2.45
CA VAL A 53 5.17 17.99 -1.58
C VAL A 53 4.27 17.06 -2.41
N ILE A 54 4.26 15.78 -2.04
CA ILE A 54 3.20 14.86 -2.42
C ILE A 54 2.48 14.44 -1.15
N LEU A 55 1.19 14.73 -1.07
CA LEU A 55 0.38 14.42 0.10
C LEU A 55 -0.73 13.42 -0.23
N LEU A 56 -0.76 12.29 0.48
CA LEU A 56 -1.96 11.48 0.57
C LEU A 56 -2.91 12.13 1.59
N THR A 57 -4.15 12.41 1.19
CA THR A 57 -5.10 13.09 2.09
C THR A 57 -6.04 12.13 2.83
N HIS A 58 -6.17 10.89 2.36
CA HIS A 58 -7.12 9.92 2.93
C HIS A 58 -6.77 8.47 2.56
N TRP A 59 -6.76 7.58 3.55
CA TRP A 59 -6.60 6.14 3.32
C TRP A 59 -7.90 5.50 2.83
N LYS A 60 -7.88 4.83 1.67
CA LYS A 60 -9.03 4.05 1.18
C LYS A 60 -8.86 2.57 1.48
N GLY A 61 -9.83 2.00 2.20
CA GLY A 61 -9.89 0.57 2.52
C GLY A 61 -8.90 0.12 3.60
N ARG A 62 -8.69 -1.22 3.66
CA ARG A 62 -7.79 -1.90 4.59
C ARG A 62 -6.41 -2.15 3.96
N PHE A 63 -5.54 -2.87 4.65
CA PHE A 63 -4.15 -3.15 4.29
C PHE A 63 -3.87 -3.31 2.78
N GLY A 64 -4.48 -4.29 2.10
CA GLY A 64 -4.22 -4.53 0.67
C GLY A 64 -4.57 -3.34 -0.23
N ASN A 65 -5.63 -2.59 0.08
CA ASN A 65 -5.98 -1.38 -0.66
C ASN A 65 -5.00 -0.24 -0.38
N ARG A 66 -4.60 -0.08 0.88
CA ARG A 66 -3.62 0.93 1.30
C ARG A 66 -2.26 0.72 0.64
N MET A 67 -1.85 -0.54 0.43
CA MET A 67 -0.62 -0.87 -0.30
C MET A 67 -0.60 -0.30 -1.73
N PHE A 68 -1.73 -0.30 -2.47
CA PHE A 68 -1.78 0.34 -3.80
C PHE A 68 -1.59 1.85 -3.74
N THR A 69 -2.33 2.51 -2.85
CA THR A 69 -2.21 3.95 -2.62
C THR A 69 -0.79 4.33 -2.18
N TYR A 70 -0.19 3.52 -1.32
CA TYR A 70 1.17 3.71 -0.85
C TYR A 70 2.19 3.55 -1.98
N LEU A 71 2.16 2.43 -2.72
CA LEU A 71 3.06 2.20 -3.86
C LEU A 71 3.01 3.37 -4.85
N TYR A 72 1.81 3.85 -5.17
CA TYR A 72 1.63 4.99 -6.03
C TYR A 72 2.37 6.23 -5.52
N GLY A 73 2.12 6.62 -4.26
CA GLY A 73 2.76 7.80 -3.67
C GLY A 73 4.29 7.68 -3.59
N VAL A 74 4.82 6.51 -3.19
CA VAL A 74 6.27 6.26 -3.15
C VAL A 74 6.90 6.42 -4.52
N ASN A 75 6.30 5.79 -5.52
CA ASN A 75 6.84 5.78 -6.87
C ASN A 75 6.73 7.16 -7.53
N TYR A 76 5.63 7.88 -7.33
CA TYR A 76 5.46 9.26 -7.79
C TYR A 76 6.53 10.17 -7.13
N ALA A 77 6.76 10.03 -5.83
CA ALA A 77 7.80 10.79 -5.12
C ALA A 77 9.21 10.56 -5.62
N ARG A 78 9.57 9.29 -5.88
CA ARG A 78 10.87 8.93 -6.45
C ARG A 78 11.09 9.56 -7.82
N ARG A 79 10.07 9.58 -8.67
CA ARG A 79 10.18 10.19 -10.02
C ARG A 79 10.39 11.69 -9.97
N HIS A 80 9.70 12.36 -9.07
CA HIS A 80 9.76 13.82 -8.92
C HIS A 80 10.84 14.26 -7.94
N SER A 81 11.71 13.35 -7.46
CA SER A 81 12.77 13.65 -6.48
C SER A 81 12.28 14.46 -5.28
N THR A 82 11.08 14.13 -4.79
CA THR A 82 10.36 14.90 -3.77
C THR A 82 9.92 13.98 -2.62
N GLN A 83 9.32 14.56 -1.57
CA GLN A 83 8.86 13.83 -0.39
C GLN A 83 7.40 13.40 -0.53
N PHE A 84 7.13 12.16 -0.13
CA PHE A 84 5.77 11.65 0.04
C PHE A 84 5.38 11.70 1.51
N PHE A 85 4.23 12.32 1.79
CA PHE A 85 3.67 12.43 3.12
C PHE A 85 2.34 11.72 3.26
N LEU A 86 2.16 11.13 4.43
CA LEU A 86 0.96 10.42 4.84
C LEU A 86 0.17 11.25 5.86
N PRO A 87 -1.17 11.09 5.94
CA PRO A 87 -1.96 11.78 6.95
C PRO A 87 -1.82 11.13 8.34
N SER A 88 -1.30 9.90 8.40
CA SER A 88 -1.10 9.13 9.63
C SER A 88 -0.09 8.00 9.40
N LYS A 89 0.37 7.38 10.50
CA LYS A 89 0.96 6.03 10.43
C LYS A 89 -0.08 5.02 9.92
N TRP A 90 0.40 3.91 9.38
CA TRP A 90 -0.42 2.79 8.91
C TRP A 90 0.30 1.47 9.16
N GLU A 91 -0.33 0.34 8.84
CA GLU A 91 0.21 -0.99 9.10
C GLU A 91 1.61 -1.19 8.47
N GLY A 92 1.82 -0.65 7.25
CA GLY A 92 3.11 -0.73 6.56
C GLY A 92 4.25 0.01 7.24
N THR A 93 3.99 1.02 8.08
CA THR A 93 5.02 1.69 8.89
C THR A 93 5.70 0.73 9.87
N THR A 94 5.02 -0.35 10.24
CA THR A 94 5.57 -1.40 11.12
C THR A 94 6.14 -2.57 10.32
N LEU A 95 5.47 -2.94 9.24
CA LEU A 95 5.77 -4.17 8.50
C LEU A 95 6.96 -4.04 7.56
N PHE A 96 7.12 -2.88 6.92
CA PHE A 96 8.10 -2.72 5.86
C PHE A 96 9.33 -1.98 6.36
N ALA A 97 10.47 -2.28 5.75
CA ALA A 97 11.69 -1.52 5.93
C ALA A 97 11.44 -0.05 5.53
N ASP A 98 12.05 0.86 6.29
CA ASP A 98 11.83 2.30 6.07
C ASP A 98 12.32 2.70 4.67
N CYS A 99 11.45 3.38 3.93
CA CYS A 99 11.76 3.95 2.62
C CYS A 99 11.74 5.49 2.62
N GLY A 100 11.81 6.10 3.81
CA GLY A 100 11.95 7.55 4.00
C GLY A 100 10.63 8.31 3.96
N ILE A 101 9.50 7.64 4.21
CA ILE A 101 8.17 8.24 4.16
C ILE A 101 7.73 8.65 5.55
N GLN A 102 7.16 9.84 5.64
CA GLN A 102 6.84 10.47 6.92
C GLN A 102 5.36 10.82 7.00
N VAL A 103 4.86 10.88 8.24
CA VAL A 103 3.59 11.56 8.50
C VAL A 103 3.79 13.05 8.24
N PHE A 104 2.81 13.71 7.64
CA PHE A 104 2.88 15.13 7.38
C PHE A 104 3.09 15.89 8.71
N PRO A 105 4.06 16.82 8.79
CA PRO A 105 4.51 17.38 10.07
C PRO A 105 3.48 18.28 10.75
N ASP A 106 2.50 18.81 10.02
CA ASP A 106 1.46 19.67 10.58
C ASP A 106 0.33 18.85 11.19
N GLU A 107 0.34 18.73 12.52
CA GLU A 107 -0.66 17.96 13.27
C GLU A 107 -2.08 18.48 13.09
N SER A 108 -2.25 19.80 12.86
CA SER A 108 -3.57 20.39 12.65
C SER A 108 -4.17 19.95 11.32
N LEU A 109 -3.40 20.05 10.23
CA LEU A 109 -3.85 19.55 8.93
C LEU A 109 -4.12 18.03 8.99
N CYS A 110 -3.21 17.25 9.57
CA CYS A 110 -3.40 15.80 9.73
C CYS A 110 -4.70 15.50 10.49
N SER A 111 -4.97 16.19 11.60
CA SER A 111 -6.19 16.01 12.37
C SER A 111 -7.45 16.31 11.56
N GLN A 112 -7.46 17.39 10.77
CA GLN A 112 -8.57 17.73 9.88
C GLN A 112 -8.80 16.67 8.79
N LEU A 113 -7.73 16.18 8.17
CA LEU A 113 -7.79 15.11 7.16
C LEU A 113 -8.29 13.79 7.75
N ILE A 114 -7.87 13.48 8.97
CA ILE A 114 -8.29 12.28 9.68
C ILE A 114 -9.77 12.36 10.05
N GLU A 115 -10.22 13.47 10.64
CA GLU A 115 -11.59 13.64 11.12
C GLU A 115 -12.60 13.63 9.98
N SER A 116 -12.28 14.34 8.89
CA SER A 116 -13.06 14.30 7.65
C SER A 116 -13.12 12.89 7.04
N GLY A 117 -12.03 12.12 7.12
CA GLY A 117 -12.01 10.71 6.73
C GLY A 117 -12.90 9.81 7.59
N ARG A 118 -12.85 9.94 8.93
CA ARG A 118 -13.67 9.15 9.88
C ARG A 118 -15.16 9.37 9.66
N ASN A 119 -15.55 10.63 9.51
CA ASN A 119 -16.95 11.03 9.33
C ASN A 119 -17.45 10.80 7.90
N ARG A 120 -16.60 10.26 7.01
CA ARG A 120 -16.89 10.06 5.58
C ARG A 120 -17.45 11.33 4.95
N THR A 121 -16.88 12.49 5.33
CA THR A 121 -17.32 13.76 4.78
C THR A 121 -16.97 13.82 3.30
N ASP A 122 -17.69 14.72 2.62
CA ASP A 122 -17.43 15.09 1.23
C ASP A 122 -15.92 15.28 0.99
N PRO A 123 -15.33 14.63 -0.04
CA PRO A 123 -13.96 14.91 -0.49
C PRO A 123 -13.62 16.40 -0.60
N GLU A 124 -14.58 17.26 -0.95
CA GLU A 124 -14.35 18.70 -1.06
C GLU A 124 -13.92 19.35 0.26
N VAL A 125 -14.37 18.84 1.42
CA VAL A 125 -13.90 19.32 2.73
C VAL A 125 -12.40 19.06 2.92
N ARG A 126 -11.93 17.88 2.51
CA ARG A 126 -10.48 17.55 2.55
C ARG A 126 -9.70 18.39 1.55
N HIS A 127 -10.24 18.58 0.35
CA HIS A 127 -9.60 19.39 -0.68
C HIS A 127 -9.45 20.85 -0.22
N GLU A 128 -10.48 21.43 0.39
CA GLU A 128 -10.44 22.78 0.93
C GLU A 128 -9.43 22.91 2.07
N ALA A 129 -9.41 21.97 3.02
CA ALA A 129 -8.43 21.97 4.11
C ALA A 129 -6.99 22.00 3.59
N VAL A 130 -6.68 21.19 2.57
CA VAL A 130 -5.36 21.17 1.93
C VAL A 130 -5.08 22.47 1.18
N ARG A 131 -6.00 22.96 0.35
CA ARG A 131 -5.80 24.20 -0.42
C ARG A 131 -5.56 25.40 0.51
N SER A 132 -6.46 25.61 1.48
CA SER A 132 -6.33 26.67 2.49
C SER A 132 -5.00 26.59 3.26
N TYR A 133 -4.57 25.39 3.62
CA TYR A 133 -3.29 25.17 4.32
C TYR A 133 -2.08 25.64 3.51
N PHE A 134 -2.02 25.25 2.24
CA PHE A 134 -0.89 25.47 1.36
C PHE A 134 -0.88 26.88 0.75
N GLU A 135 -2.05 27.42 0.41
CA GLU A 135 -2.21 28.80 -0.09
C GLU A 135 -1.80 29.84 0.95
N SER A 136 -2.20 29.65 2.22
CA SER A 136 -1.83 30.57 3.31
C SER A 136 -0.32 30.63 3.59
N ARG A 137 0.45 29.65 3.10
CA ARG A 137 1.91 29.57 3.20
C ARG A 137 2.63 29.91 1.89
N GLY A 138 1.90 30.35 0.86
CA GLY A 138 2.48 30.71 -0.43
C GLY A 138 3.07 29.51 -1.20
N ASN A 139 2.63 28.28 -0.89
CA ASN A 139 3.08 27.06 -1.57
C ASN A 139 1.88 26.27 -2.12
N PRO A 140 1.15 26.78 -3.11
CA PRO A 140 -0.08 26.17 -3.58
C PRO A 140 0.17 24.75 -4.13
N VAL A 141 -0.76 23.85 -3.83
CA VAL A 141 -0.76 22.46 -4.29
C VAL A 141 -1.95 22.20 -5.19
N SER A 142 -1.80 21.27 -6.13
CA SER A 142 -2.88 20.88 -7.05
C SER A 142 -3.40 19.47 -6.75
N TYR A 143 -4.71 19.26 -6.89
CA TYR A 143 -5.25 17.90 -6.84
C TYR A 143 -4.75 17.10 -8.05
N HIS A 144 -4.28 15.89 -7.77
CA HIS A 144 -3.89 14.94 -8.78
C HIS A 144 -4.82 13.72 -8.71
N ASP A 145 -5.37 13.31 -9.85
CA ASP A 145 -6.21 12.12 -9.98
C ASP A 145 -5.40 10.99 -10.66
N PRO A 146 -4.87 10.03 -9.90
CA PRO A 146 -4.04 8.93 -10.42
C PRO A 146 -4.73 8.08 -11.48
N ASP A 147 -6.06 8.06 -11.50
CA ASP A 147 -6.84 7.23 -12.40
C ASP A 147 -7.14 7.92 -13.75
N LYS A 148 -6.70 9.18 -13.95
CA LYS A 148 -6.82 9.90 -15.23
C LYS A 148 -5.59 9.70 -16.12
N ASP A 149 -5.79 9.78 -17.43
CA ASP A 149 -4.75 9.58 -18.44
C ASP A 149 -3.76 10.75 -18.58
N GLU A 150 -4.01 11.86 -17.93
CA GLU A 150 -3.16 13.03 -18.00
C GLU A 150 -2.18 13.03 -16.83
N GLU A 151 -0.90 12.87 -17.15
CA GLU A 151 0.16 13.03 -16.16
C GLU A 151 0.34 14.52 -15.90
N ASN A 152 -0.23 14.98 -14.80
CA ASN A 152 0.06 16.32 -14.31
C ASN A 152 1.53 16.32 -13.85
N GLN A 153 2.39 17.11 -14.50
CA GLN A 153 3.83 17.16 -14.18
C GLN A 153 4.13 17.97 -12.91
N SER A 154 3.14 18.18 -12.05
CA SER A 154 3.31 18.99 -10.84
C SER A 154 4.04 18.22 -9.75
N GLU A 155 5.04 18.88 -9.16
CA GLU A 155 5.81 18.43 -8.00
C GLU A 155 5.13 18.76 -6.66
N ASN A 156 4.08 19.59 -6.70
CA ASN A 156 3.26 20.02 -5.57
C ASN A 156 1.83 19.52 -5.75
N VAL A 157 1.57 18.30 -5.28
CA VAL A 157 0.29 17.61 -5.50
C VAL A 157 -0.24 16.94 -4.25
N TYR A 158 -1.54 16.73 -4.25
CA TYR A 158 -2.19 15.86 -3.29
C TYR A 158 -3.18 14.94 -4.00
N PHE A 159 -3.42 13.75 -3.43
CA PHE A 159 -4.32 12.75 -4.00
C PHE A 159 -5.02 11.94 -2.91
N GLU A 160 -6.09 11.23 -3.29
CA GLU A 160 -6.84 10.34 -2.38
C GLU A 160 -7.47 9.12 -3.06
N LYS A 161 -7.09 8.80 -4.30
CA LYS A 161 -7.65 7.64 -5.00
C LYS A 161 -7.03 6.33 -4.50
N LEU A 162 -7.70 5.23 -4.82
CA LEU A 162 -7.17 3.90 -4.53
C LEU A 162 -5.95 3.58 -5.41
N CYS A 163 -5.80 4.25 -6.55
CA CYS A 163 -4.67 4.13 -7.49
C CYS A 163 -4.61 2.74 -8.15
N VAL A 164 -5.75 2.28 -8.66
CA VAL A 164 -5.90 0.92 -9.18
C VAL A 164 -6.72 0.84 -10.47
N GLN A 165 -7.34 1.95 -10.89
CA GLN A 165 -8.27 1.88 -12.02
C GLN A 165 -7.57 2.05 -13.36
N SER A 166 -6.32 2.52 -13.40
CA SER A 166 -5.57 2.75 -14.63
C SER A 166 -4.40 1.79 -14.75
N GLU A 167 -4.35 1.03 -15.85
CA GLU A 167 -3.24 0.11 -16.14
C GLU A 167 -1.88 0.83 -16.17
N ARG A 168 -1.88 2.10 -16.62
CA ARG A 168 -0.67 2.93 -16.72
C ARG A 168 0.01 3.18 -15.38
N ILE A 169 -0.74 3.11 -14.28
CA ILE A 169 -0.17 3.15 -12.93
C ILE A 169 0.82 2.00 -12.76
N PHE A 170 0.50 0.81 -13.26
CA PHE A 170 1.27 -0.41 -13.05
C PHE A 170 2.40 -0.60 -14.06
N GLN A 171 2.23 -0.14 -15.30
CA GLN A 171 3.26 -0.12 -16.34
C GLN A 171 4.50 0.71 -15.95
N ARG A 172 4.33 1.57 -14.96
CA ARG A 172 5.36 2.44 -14.40
C ARG A 172 6.22 1.74 -13.35
N TYR A 173 5.86 0.56 -12.89
CA TYR A 173 6.63 -0.14 -11.87
C TYR A 173 7.48 -1.24 -12.52
N SER A 174 8.59 -1.59 -11.87
CA SER A 174 9.18 -2.91 -12.01
C SER A 174 8.91 -3.74 -10.76
N MET A 175 8.78 -5.06 -10.90
CA MET A 175 8.62 -5.93 -9.74
C MET A 175 9.81 -5.83 -8.78
N ARG A 176 11.01 -5.54 -9.28
CA ARG A 176 12.17 -5.21 -8.45
C ARG A 176 11.91 -4.01 -7.55
N GLU A 177 11.40 -2.90 -8.08
CA GLU A 177 11.07 -1.71 -7.29
C GLU A 177 9.95 -1.97 -6.30
N VAL A 178 8.89 -2.68 -6.72
CA VAL A 178 7.76 -3.04 -5.86
C VAL A 178 8.24 -3.83 -4.65
N ARG A 179 9.06 -4.87 -4.88
CA ARG A 179 9.65 -5.68 -3.80
C ARG A 179 10.57 -4.87 -2.89
N SER A 180 11.28 -3.88 -3.44
CA SER A 180 12.12 -2.99 -2.64
C SER A 180 11.29 -2.07 -1.73
N ILE A 181 10.08 -1.69 -2.15
CA ILE A 181 9.18 -0.82 -1.37
C ILE A 181 8.50 -1.61 -0.25
N PHE A 182 8.17 -2.87 -0.52
CA PHE A 182 7.50 -3.77 0.41
C PHE A 182 8.43 -4.81 1.02
N GLU A 183 9.72 -4.46 1.18
CA GLU A 183 10.65 -5.32 1.89
C GLU A 183 10.25 -5.40 3.36
N TRP A 184 10.12 -6.61 3.92
CA TRP A 184 9.82 -6.79 5.33
C TRP A 184 10.90 -6.17 6.23
N SER A 185 10.48 -5.50 7.30
CA SER A 185 11.38 -4.94 8.30
C SER A 185 12.16 -6.05 9.02
N PRO A 186 13.36 -5.75 9.57
CA PRO A 186 14.12 -6.71 10.35
C PRO A 186 13.30 -7.32 11.50
N ALA A 187 12.52 -6.50 12.20
CA ALA A 187 11.65 -6.96 13.28
C ALA A 187 10.63 -8.02 12.82
N VAL A 188 10.06 -7.87 11.62
CA VAL A 188 9.15 -8.88 11.06
C VAL A 188 9.92 -10.15 10.71
N LYS A 189 11.06 -10.05 10.01
CA LYS A 189 11.88 -11.20 9.60
C LYS A 189 12.43 -12.01 10.78
N GLU A 190 12.71 -11.34 11.90
CA GLU A 190 13.21 -11.95 13.14
C GLU A 190 12.11 -12.56 14.01
N SER A 191 10.83 -12.31 13.70
CA SER A 191 9.72 -12.87 14.46
C SER A 191 9.57 -14.38 14.25
N SER A 192 9.12 -15.09 15.29
CA SER A 192 8.88 -16.53 15.22
C SER A 192 7.84 -16.88 14.16
N LEU A 193 6.78 -16.07 14.04
CA LEU A 193 5.74 -16.25 13.02
C LEU A 193 6.33 -16.23 11.60
N TYR A 194 7.18 -15.24 11.30
CA TYR A 194 7.80 -15.15 9.97
C TYR A 194 8.71 -16.34 9.69
N GLN A 195 9.59 -16.68 10.63
CA GLN A 195 10.53 -17.79 10.49
C GLN A 195 9.81 -19.13 10.31
N GLU A 196 8.72 -19.37 11.04
CA GLU A 196 7.90 -20.57 10.88
C GLU A 196 7.27 -20.66 9.49
N MET A 197 6.68 -19.56 9.01
CA MET A 197 6.06 -19.53 7.68
C MET A 197 7.10 -19.64 6.55
N GLU A 198 8.26 -18.99 6.72
CA GLU A 198 9.38 -19.07 5.77
C GLU A 198 9.96 -20.49 5.69
N ALA A 199 10.09 -21.19 6.82
CA ALA A 199 10.57 -22.57 6.85
C ALA A 199 9.66 -23.54 6.07
N ARG A 200 8.39 -23.17 5.87
CA ARG A 200 7.40 -23.94 5.09
C ARG A 200 7.30 -23.46 3.64
N LYS A 201 8.08 -22.47 3.22
CA LYS A 201 7.98 -21.85 1.90
C LYS A 201 8.02 -22.88 0.78
N GLY A 202 7.07 -22.77 -0.15
CA GLY A 202 7.01 -23.64 -1.34
C GLY A 202 6.59 -25.08 -1.06
N THR A 203 6.13 -25.42 0.15
CA THR A 203 5.74 -26.81 0.51
C THR A 203 4.23 -27.06 0.48
N TYR A 204 3.40 -26.03 0.31
CA TYR A 204 1.95 -26.14 0.39
C TYR A 204 1.26 -25.25 -0.64
N SER A 205 0.01 -25.58 -0.96
CA SER A 205 -0.89 -24.75 -1.76
C SER A 205 -1.85 -23.99 -0.83
N VAL A 206 -2.28 -22.79 -1.23
CA VAL A 206 -3.26 -21.99 -0.47
C VAL A 206 -4.41 -21.56 -1.37
N ALA A 207 -5.62 -21.59 -0.82
CA ALA A 207 -6.79 -20.92 -1.38
C ALA A 207 -7.32 -19.87 -0.41
N HIS A 208 -7.43 -18.62 -0.88
CA HIS A 208 -8.03 -17.54 -0.10
C HIS A 208 -9.51 -17.42 -0.44
N LEU A 209 -10.39 -17.74 0.51
CA LEU A 209 -11.83 -17.57 0.40
C LEU A 209 -12.27 -16.27 1.07
N ARG A 210 -12.52 -15.21 0.29
CA ARG A 210 -13.00 -13.93 0.81
C ARG A 210 -14.49 -14.02 1.16
N ARG A 211 -14.86 -13.65 2.38
CA ARG A 211 -16.25 -13.66 2.86
C ARG A 211 -16.62 -12.45 3.70
N GLY A 212 -15.76 -11.98 4.60
CA GLY A 212 -16.07 -11.03 5.68
C GLY A 212 -17.19 -10.03 5.44
N ASP A 213 -16.87 -8.82 4.98
CA ASP A 213 -17.88 -7.77 4.78
C ASP A 213 -18.70 -7.92 3.50
N ILE A 214 -18.21 -8.71 2.53
CA ILE A 214 -18.84 -8.89 1.22
C ILE A 214 -19.96 -9.95 1.25
N ALA A 215 -19.97 -10.84 2.24
CA ALA A 215 -21.03 -11.83 2.46
C ALA A 215 -22.09 -11.38 3.49
N ASN A 216 -22.00 -10.14 3.98
CA ASN A 216 -22.98 -9.61 4.91
C ASN A 216 -24.25 -9.16 4.17
N VAL A 217 -25.30 -10.00 4.23
CA VAL A 217 -26.59 -9.77 3.57
C VAL A 217 -27.18 -8.41 3.93
N SER A 218 -27.28 -8.07 5.22
CA SER A 218 -27.88 -6.81 5.67
C SER A 218 -27.12 -5.57 5.17
N LEU A 219 -25.81 -5.67 4.97
CA LEU A 219 -25.03 -4.62 4.35
C LEU A 219 -25.31 -4.53 2.85
N ASN A 220 -25.38 -5.66 2.16
CA ASN A 220 -25.54 -5.75 0.71
C ASN A 220 -26.95 -5.38 0.23
N GLU A 221 -27.99 -5.60 1.03
CA GLU A 221 -29.36 -5.15 0.75
C GLU A 221 -29.45 -3.62 0.63
N ARG A 222 -28.55 -2.90 1.30
CA ARG A 222 -28.59 -1.43 1.41
C ARG A 222 -27.59 -0.73 0.50
N ARG A 223 -26.64 -1.46 -0.08
CA ARG A 223 -25.54 -0.86 -0.84
C ARG A 223 -25.06 -1.79 -1.93
N ASP A 224 -24.70 -1.16 -3.04
CA ASP A 224 -23.96 -1.82 -4.08
C ASP A 224 -22.50 -2.04 -3.67
N THR A 225 -22.09 -3.30 -3.47
CA THR A 225 -20.69 -3.66 -3.17
C THR A 225 -19.88 -3.85 -4.42
N ALA A 226 -18.66 -3.30 -4.49
CA ALA A 226 -17.75 -3.50 -5.62
C ALA A 226 -17.25 -4.95 -5.82
N TYR A 227 -17.66 -5.87 -4.95
CA TYR A 227 -17.21 -7.26 -4.87
C TYR A 227 -18.40 -8.22 -4.91
N SER A 228 -18.15 -9.39 -5.50
CA SER A 228 -19.03 -10.56 -5.41
C SER A 228 -18.45 -11.62 -4.45
N VAL A 229 -19.31 -12.43 -3.86
CA VAL A 229 -18.88 -13.61 -3.11
C VAL A 229 -18.60 -14.72 -4.12
N LEU A 230 -17.34 -15.11 -4.30
CA LEU A 230 -17.00 -16.19 -5.23
C LEU A 230 -17.37 -17.55 -4.64
N SER A 231 -17.98 -18.42 -5.44
CA SER A 231 -18.39 -19.75 -4.99
C SER A 231 -17.17 -20.59 -4.60
N ARG A 232 -17.32 -21.45 -3.58
CA ARG A 232 -16.28 -22.42 -3.23
C ARG A 232 -16.07 -23.43 -4.36
N GLN A 233 -17.13 -23.81 -5.08
CA GLN A 233 -17.04 -24.75 -6.21
C GLN A 233 -16.11 -24.22 -7.32
N SER A 234 -16.04 -22.90 -7.55
CA SER A 234 -15.11 -22.31 -8.52
C SER A 234 -13.65 -22.63 -8.19
N TYR A 235 -13.27 -22.60 -6.91
CA TYR A 235 -11.91 -22.97 -6.47
C TYR A 235 -11.67 -24.46 -6.62
N GLU A 236 -12.63 -25.30 -6.20
CA GLU A 236 -12.49 -26.76 -6.27
C GLU A 236 -12.36 -27.26 -7.71
N ARG A 237 -13.08 -26.63 -8.66
CA ARG A 237 -12.85 -26.86 -10.09
C ARG A 237 -11.45 -26.42 -10.51
N ALA A 238 -11.02 -25.22 -10.13
CA ALA A 238 -9.67 -24.76 -10.43
C ALA A 238 -8.58 -25.69 -9.89
N PHE A 239 -8.76 -26.28 -8.70
CA PHE A 239 -7.84 -27.28 -8.15
C PHE A 239 -7.69 -28.46 -9.12
N SER A 240 -8.82 -29.00 -9.60
CA SER A 240 -8.85 -30.06 -10.60
C SER A 240 -8.16 -29.63 -11.91
N ASP A 241 -8.52 -28.46 -12.44
CA ASP A 241 -8.03 -27.96 -13.74
C ASP A 241 -6.50 -27.74 -13.75
N PHE A 242 -5.94 -27.32 -12.61
CA PHE A 242 -4.50 -27.07 -12.47
C PHE A 242 -3.74 -28.22 -11.80
N GLY A 243 -4.38 -29.38 -11.60
CA GLY A 243 -3.75 -30.59 -11.07
C GLY A 243 -3.26 -30.44 -9.62
N VAL A 244 -3.99 -29.70 -8.79
CA VAL A 244 -3.72 -29.54 -7.36
C VAL A 244 -4.72 -30.38 -6.57
N SER A 245 -4.23 -31.25 -5.69
CA SER A 245 -5.10 -32.04 -4.82
C SER A 245 -5.80 -31.13 -3.79
N PRO A 246 -7.14 -31.20 -3.63
CA PRO A 246 -7.85 -30.44 -2.61
C PRO A 246 -7.34 -30.69 -1.18
N ASP A 247 -6.85 -31.90 -0.89
CA ASP A 247 -6.32 -32.27 0.44
C ASP A 247 -4.98 -31.59 0.76
N GLU A 248 -4.29 -31.04 -0.25
CA GLU A 248 -3.02 -30.32 -0.11
C GLU A 248 -3.23 -28.79 -0.01
N VAL A 249 -4.47 -28.32 -0.10
CA VAL A 249 -4.82 -26.90 -0.10
C VAL A 249 -5.18 -26.43 1.31
N ILE A 250 -4.39 -25.49 1.82
CA ILE A 250 -4.72 -24.75 3.04
C ILE A 250 -5.70 -23.63 2.69
N TRP A 251 -6.85 -23.60 3.37
CA TRP A 251 -7.83 -22.55 3.22
C TRP A 251 -7.55 -21.39 4.17
N VAL A 252 -7.50 -20.18 3.61
CA VAL A 252 -7.41 -18.92 4.34
C VAL A 252 -8.71 -18.15 4.12
N THR A 253 -9.30 -17.58 5.17
CA THR A 253 -10.56 -16.83 5.06
C THR A 253 -10.62 -15.70 6.07
N ASP A 254 -11.24 -14.59 5.68
CA ASP A 254 -11.58 -13.51 6.62
C ASP A 254 -12.98 -13.70 7.23
N ASP A 255 -13.65 -14.82 6.96
CA ASP A 255 -14.85 -15.22 7.67
C ASP A 255 -14.55 -15.49 9.13
N ARG A 256 -15.29 -14.82 10.00
CA ARG A 256 -15.15 -14.97 11.45
C ARG A 256 -16.20 -15.90 12.05
N THR A 257 -17.22 -16.27 11.29
CA THR A 257 -18.35 -17.07 11.79
C THR A 257 -18.08 -18.56 11.71
N GLY A 258 -17.19 -19.01 10.81
CA GLY A 258 -16.93 -20.42 10.54
C GLY A 258 -18.03 -21.07 9.70
N ASN A 259 -19.04 -20.30 9.27
CA ASN A 259 -20.21 -20.83 8.55
C ASN A 259 -19.88 -21.33 7.14
N TRP A 260 -18.67 -21.05 6.65
CA TRP A 260 -18.21 -21.40 5.31
C TRP A 260 -17.39 -22.69 5.26
N GLY A 261 -17.41 -23.47 6.36
CA GLY A 261 -16.78 -24.79 6.41
C GLY A 261 -15.24 -24.74 6.36
N ILE A 262 -14.65 -23.59 6.69
CA ILE A 262 -13.22 -23.44 6.90
C ILE A 262 -13.01 -23.32 8.41
N PRO A 263 -12.33 -24.30 9.04
CA PRO A 263 -12.04 -24.26 10.47
C PRO A 263 -11.27 -22.99 10.80
N ARG A 264 -11.73 -22.30 11.85
CA ARG A 264 -11.09 -21.07 12.30
C ARG A 264 -9.88 -21.40 13.18
N ASN A 265 -8.76 -20.75 12.92
CA ASN A 265 -7.74 -20.56 13.96
C ASN A 265 -8.32 -19.54 14.96
N PRO A 266 -8.56 -19.88 16.25
CA PRO A 266 -9.26 -19.03 17.24
C PRO A 266 -8.52 -17.72 17.58
N VAL A 267 -7.55 -17.30 16.76
CA VAL A 267 -6.62 -16.23 17.02
C VAL A 267 -7.33 -14.89 17.21
N ARG A 268 -6.71 -14.17 18.15
CA ARG A 268 -6.93 -12.86 18.73
C ARG A 268 -7.49 -11.85 17.71
N HIS A 269 -8.65 -11.27 18.02
CA HIS A 269 -9.12 -10.07 17.34
C HIS A 269 -8.61 -8.84 18.07
N ALA A 270 -7.75 -8.06 17.40
CA ALA A 270 -7.29 -6.78 17.95
C ALA A 270 -8.07 -5.58 17.40
N GLY A 271 -8.87 -5.79 16.34
CA GLY A 271 -9.70 -4.76 15.75
C GLY A 271 -8.97 -3.88 14.72
N TRP A 272 -9.70 -2.91 14.20
CA TRP A 272 -9.22 -1.98 13.18
C TRP A 272 -9.85 -0.61 13.42
N SER A 273 -9.03 0.45 13.40
CA SER A 273 -9.47 1.84 13.53
C SER A 273 -8.93 2.69 12.40
N TYR A 274 -9.73 3.65 11.93
CA TYR A 274 -9.24 4.66 11.01
C TYR A 274 -8.58 5.82 11.79
N PRO A 275 -7.42 6.34 11.36
CA PRO A 275 -6.67 5.99 10.16
C PRO A 275 -5.60 4.91 10.38
N GLU A 276 -5.23 4.60 11.62
CA GLU A 276 -4.02 3.85 11.98
C GLU A 276 -4.02 2.42 11.42
N GLY A 277 -5.21 1.84 11.26
CA GLY A 277 -5.41 0.52 10.68
C GLY A 277 -5.63 -0.55 11.74
N SER A 278 -5.06 -1.74 11.51
CA SER A 278 -5.14 -2.84 12.47
C SER A 278 -4.39 -2.53 13.76
N THR A 279 -4.97 -2.93 14.89
CA THR A 279 -4.32 -2.83 16.20
C THR A 279 -3.16 -3.82 16.28
N GLN A 280 -2.03 -3.38 16.82
CA GLN A 280 -0.87 -4.25 16.97
C GLN A 280 -1.06 -5.28 18.08
N ILE A 281 -0.54 -6.49 17.85
CA ILE A 281 -0.52 -7.60 18.81
C ILE A 281 0.94 -8.03 19.02
N GLU A 282 1.34 -8.14 20.27
CA GLU A 282 2.65 -8.66 20.63
C GLU A 282 2.85 -10.09 20.08
N GLY A 283 3.98 -10.29 19.39
CA GLY A 283 4.39 -11.58 18.81
C GLY A 283 3.90 -11.86 17.39
N CYS A 284 2.75 -11.32 16.96
CA CYS A 284 2.23 -11.55 15.60
C CYS A 284 1.99 -10.28 14.78
N PHE A 285 2.29 -9.09 15.32
CA PHE A 285 2.06 -7.77 14.75
C PHE A 285 0.59 -7.45 14.49
N PHE A 286 -0.10 -8.19 13.61
CA PHE A 286 -1.51 -7.98 13.29
C PHE A 286 -2.25 -9.33 13.19
N ASP A 287 -3.55 -9.33 13.50
CA ASP A 287 -4.38 -10.55 13.52
C ASP A 287 -4.50 -11.26 12.15
N TRP A 288 -4.22 -10.55 11.06
CA TRP A 288 -4.23 -11.08 9.70
C TRP A 288 -2.85 -11.42 9.14
N LEU A 289 -1.75 -11.13 9.86
CA LEU A 289 -0.40 -11.27 9.28
C LEU A 289 -0.06 -12.73 8.97
N GLU A 290 -0.47 -13.66 9.82
CA GLU A 290 -0.31 -15.11 9.59
C GLU A 290 -0.94 -15.54 8.26
N ASP A 291 -2.20 -15.13 8.01
CA ASP A 291 -2.91 -15.38 6.75
C ASP A 291 -2.19 -14.77 5.54
N PHE A 292 -1.63 -13.56 5.69
CA PHE A 292 -0.87 -12.93 4.62
C PHE A 292 0.42 -13.71 4.31
N LEU A 293 1.14 -14.15 5.35
CA LEU A 293 2.38 -14.91 5.22
C LEU A 293 2.15 -16.31 4.67
N LEU A 294 1.04 -16.97 5.02
CA LEU A 294 0.62 -18.24 4.41
C LEU A 294 0.48 -18.09 2.89
N ILE A 295 -0.17 -17.03 2.42
CA ILE A 295 -0.29 -16.79 0.98
C ILE A 295 1.08 -16.41 0.37
N TYR A 296 1.84 -15.55 1.04
CA TYR A 296 3.14 -15.03 0.60
C TYR A 296 4.22 -16.12 0.44
N PHE A 297 4.15 -17.20 1.23
CA PHE A 297 5.12 -18.29 1.18
C PHE A 297 4.62 -19.57 0.48
N ALA A 298 3.38 -19.59 -0.02
CA ALA A 298 2.82 -20.77 -0.69
C ALA A 298 3.57 -21.13 -1.99
N LYS A 299 3.51 -22.41 -2.38
CA LYS A 299 3.93 -22.93 -3.69
C LYS A 299 2.95 -22.54 -4.80
N SER A 300 1.67 -22.63 -4.47
CA SER A 300 0.57 -22.34 -5.38
C SER A 300 -0.46 -21.50 -4.63
N VAL A 301 -0.99 -20.47 -5.28
CA VAL A 301 -1.96 -19.53 -4.69
C VAL A 301 -3.20 -19.45 -5.55
N PHE A 302 -4.34 -19.91 -5.03
CA PHE A 302 -5.67 -19.61 -5.57
C PHE A 302 -6.22 -18.40 -4.84
N ARG A 303 -6.00 -17.21 -5.40
CA ARG A 303 -6.34 -15.96 -4.69
C ARG A 303 -7.82 -15.62 -4.83
N ALA A 304 -8.31 -14.81 -3.90
CA ALA A 304 -9.64 -14.21 -4.00
C ALA A 304 -9.67 -12.98 -4.93
N ASN A 305 -10.89 -12.47 -5.15
CA ASN A 305 -11.17 -11.10 -5.57
C ASN A 305 -10.89 -10.07 -4.44
N SER A 306 -9.69 -10.14 -3.87
CA SER A 306 -9.23 -9.30 -2.76
C SER A 306 -7.83 -8.76 -3.03
N SER A 307 -7.64 -7.46 -2.78
CA SER A 307 -6.33 -6.81 -2.85
C SER A 307 -5.33 -7.42 -1.85
N PHE A 308 -5.82 -8.00 -0.74
CA PHE A 308 -4.99 -8.67 0.25
C PHE A 308 -4.21 -9.85 -0.35
N SER A 309 -4.92 -10.82 -0.93
CA SER A 309 -4.28 -11.96 -1.58
C SER A 309 -3.62 -11.59 -2.90
N TRP A 310 -4.10 -10.54 -3.59
CA TRP A 310 -3.41 -10.04 -4.77
C TRP A 310 -1.99 -9.59 -4.43
N TRP A 311 -1.81 -8.82 -3.33
CA TRP A 311 -0.48 -8.37 -2.89
C TRP A 311 0.39 -9.51 -2.38
N ALA A 312 -0.14 -10.39 -1.53
CA ALA A 312 0.63 -11.53 -1.03
C ALA A 312 1.14 -12.41 -2.19
N ALA A 313 0.29 -12.67 -3.20
CA ALA A 313 0.68 -13.39 -4.40
C ALA A 313 1.69 -12.60 -5.26
N CYS A 314 1.46 -11.29 -5.48
CA CYS A 314 2.33 -10.42 -6.26
C CYS A 314 3.77 -10.40 -5.72
N LEU A 315 3.91 -10.36 -4.39
CA LEU A 315 5.21 -10.28 -3.73
C LEU A 315 5.92 -11.63 -3.64
N ASN A 316 5.23 -12.75 -3.89
CA ASN A 316 5.83 -14.08 -3.94
C ASN A 316 6.45 -14.34 -5.33
N PRO A 317 7.80 -14.39 -5.47
CA PRO A 317 8.45 -14.62 -6.75
C PRO A 317 8.33 -16.04 -7.28
N ASP A 318 8.02 -17.01 -6.41
CA ASP A 318 8.19 -18.43 -6.70
C ASP A 318 6.85 -19.17 -6.85
N ALA A 319 5.73 -18.54 -6.47
CA ALA A 319 4.42 -19.17 -6.54
C ALA A 319 3.87 -19.26 -7.96
N ARG A 320 3.17 -20.37 -8.22
CA ARG A 320 2.17 -20.43 -9.30
C ARG A 320 0.89 -19.78 -8.81
N ILE A 321 0.45 -18.73 -9.48
CA ILE A 321 -0.70 -17.94 -9.04
C ILE A 321 -1.87 -18.26 -9.96
N TYR A 322 -3.03 -18.54 -9.37
CA TYR A 322 -4.29 -18.74 -10.07
C TYR A 322 -5.29 -17.70 -9.59
N SER A 323 -5.87 -17.02 -10.56
CA SER A 323 -6.68 -15.83 -10.35
C SER A 323 -8.07 -15.99 -10.92
N PRO A 324 -9.12 -15.59 -10.20
CA PRO A 324 -10.48 -15.61 -10.73
C PRO A 324 -10.65 -14.54 -11.81
N VAL A 325 -11.37 -14.88 -12.88
CA VAL A 325 -11.75 -13.94 -13.93
C VAL A 325 -13.10 -13.32 -13.60
N LEU A 326 -13.11 -12.02 -13.32
CA LEU A 326 -14.31 -11.30 -12.89
C LEU A 326 -14.94 -10.55 -14.06
N THR A 327 -15.85 -11.19 -14.78
CA THR A 327 -16.56 -10.60 -15.93
C THR A 327 -17.88 -9.95 -15.56
N GLU A 328 -18.47 -10.36 -14.44
CA GLU A 328 -19.75 -9.85 -13.96
C GLU A 328 -19.70 -9.54 -12.46
N ARG A 329 -20.75 -8.86 -11.98
CA ARG A 329 -20.93 -8.49 -10.58
C ARG A 329 -22.31 -8.93 -10.11
N LYS A 330 -22.32 -9.72 -9.04
CA LYS A 330 -23.50 -10.16 -8.31
C LYS A 330 -23.41 -9.73 -6.84
N ASN A 331 -24.45 -9.08 -6.33
CA ASN A 331 -24.58 -8.80 -4.89
C ASN A 331 -24.97 -10.09 -4.18
N TYR A 332 -24.37 -10.34 -3.02
CA TYR A 332 -24.69 -11.53 -2.22
C TYR A 332 -25.86 -11.22 -1.26
N LEU A 333 -27.02 -11.82 -1.50
CA LEU A 333 -28.23 -11.66 -0.66
C LEU A 333 -28.57 -12.93 0.13
N GLY A 334 -27.82 -14.02 -0.07
CA GLY A 334 -27.94 -15.23 0.71
C GLY A 334 -27.25 -16.43 0.06
N PRO A 335 -27.35 -17.62 0.69
CA PRO A 335 -26.85 -18.85 0.10
C PRO A 335 -27.40 -19.05 -1.33
N GLY A 336 -26.53 -19.38 -2.28
CA GLY A 336 -26.86 -19.47 -3.71
C GLY A 336 -26.60 -18.19 -4.51
N ASP A 337 -26.33 -17.05 -3.85
CA ASP A 337 -25.91 -15.82 -4.52
C ASP A 337 -24.41 -15.71 -4.76
N GLU A 338 -23.69 -16.81 -4.55
CA GLU A 338 -22.29 -16.90 -4.91
C GLU A 338 -22.15 -16.78 -6.44
N LEU A 339 -21.07 -16.13 -6.85
CA LEU A 339 -20.68 -15.98 -8.24
C LEU A 339 -19.76 -17.13 -8.62
N ASP A 340 -20.16 -17.87 -9.64
CA ASP A 340 -19.32 -18.90 -10.23
C ASP A 340 -18.36 -18.27 -11.24
N VAL A 341 -17.06 -18.56 -11.12
CA VAL A 341 -16.02 -17.95 -11.94
C VAL A 341 -14.99 -18.99 -12.40
N GLU A 342 -14.38 -18.70 -13.54
CA GLU A 342 -13.22 -19.44 -14.02
C GLU A 342 -11.93 -18.86 -13.45
N PHE A 343 -10.91 -19.72 -13.28
CA PHE A 343 -9.57 -19.31 -12.87
C PHE A 343 -8.60 -19.38 -14.03
N VAL A 344 -7.64 -18.46 -14.05
CA VAL A 344 -6.53 -18.44 -15.01
C VAL A 344 -5.19 -18.36 -14.28
N GLU A 345 -4.14 -18.88 -14.90
CA GLU A 345 -2.78 -18.76 -14.37
C GLU A 345 -2.24 -17.32 -14.55
N GLY A 346 -1.52 -16.85 -13.53
CA GLY A 346 -0.97 -15.50 -13.41
C GLY A 346 -1.72 -14.61 -12.42
N ASN A 347 -1.08 -13.55 -11.95
CA ASN A 347 -1.68 -12.58 -11.01
C ASN A 347 -2.39 -11.39 -11.70
N HIS A 348 -2.43 -11.40 -13.04
CA HIS A 348 -2.84 -10.26 -13.83
C HIS A 348 -4.35 -9.93 -13.83
N PRO A 349 -5.30 -10.87 -13.59
CA PRO A 349 -6.69 -10.47 -13.52
C PRO A 349 -6.91 -9.44 -12.41
N HIS A 350 -7.77 -8.46 -12.64
CA HIS A 350 -8.04 -7.47 -11.61
C HIS A 350 -8.82 -8.12 -10.44
N TRP A 351 -8.64 -7.66 -9.19
CA TRP A 351 -9.38 -8.22 -8.04
C TRP A 351 -10.74 -7.55 -7.79
N LEU A 352 -10.97 -6.33 -8.30
CA LEU A 352 -12.28 -5.68 -8.36
C LEU A 352 -13.08 -6.16 -9.58
N ASN A 353 -14.41 -6.32 -9.43
CA ASN A 353 -15.30 -6.74 -10.51
C ASN A 353 -15.52 -5.67 -11.58
N LEU A 354 -15.75 -4.41 -11.18
CA LEU A 354 -16.17 -3.35 -12.13
C LEU A 354 -15.52 -1.99 -11.85
N LYS A 355 -15.20 -1.28 -12.94
CA LYS A 355 -14.84 0.15 -13.01
C LYS A 355 -15.96 0.89 -13.74
N ARG A 356 -16.76 1.68 -13.01
CA ARG A 356 -17.88 2.47 -13.56
C ARG A 356 -18.87 1.63 -14.41
N GLY A 357 -19.19 0.43 -13.92
CA GLY A 357 -20.12 -0.49 -14.59
C GLY A 357 -19.51 -1.29 -15.74
N ARG A 358 -18.21 -1.18 -16.00
CA ARG A 358 -17.48 -2.00 -16.98
C ARG A 358 -16.50 -2.93 -16.28
N PRO A 359 -16.12 -4.07 -16.89
CA PRO A 359 -15.01 -4.87 -16.40
C PRO A 359 -13.77 -4.01 -16.19
N THR A 360 -13.01 -4.35 -15.17
CA THR A 360 -11.71 -3.74 -14.86
C THR A 360 -10.63 -4.28 -15.78
N ASP A 361 -9.69 -3.42 -16.15
CA ASP A 361 -8.53 -3.82 -16.93
C ASP A 361 -7.62 -4.72 -16.08
N ASN A 362 -6.89 -5.63 -16.74
CA ASN A 362 -5.88 -6.44 -16.07
C ASN A 362 -4.77 -5.56 -15.48
N ILE A 363 -4.08 -6.10 -14.47
CA ILE A 363 -2.99 -5.45 -13.76
C ILE A 363 -1.69 -6.15 -14.12
N TYR A 364 -0.87 -5.46 -14.91
CA TYR A 364 0.45 -5.93 -15.30
C TYR A 364 1.53 -5.04 -14.68
N ILE A 365 2.41 -5.66 -13.88
CA ILE A 365 3.64 -5.04 -13.42
C ILE A 365 4.80 -5.73 -14.17
N PRO A 366 5.59 -4.97 -14.96
CA PRO A 366 6.81 -5.47 -15.59
C PRO A 366 7.73 -6.20 -14.60
N ALA A 367 8.34 -7.31 -15.04
CA ALA A 367 9.22 -8.17 -14.24
C ALA A 367 10.47 -7.46 -13.70
#